data_AF-A0A517YMZ1-F1
#
_entry.id   AF-A0A517YMZ1-F1
#
_cell.length_a   1.000
_cell.length_b   1.000
_cell.length_c   1.000
_cell.angle_alpha   90.00
_cell.angle_beta   90.00
_cell.angle_gamma   90.00
#
_symmetry.space_group_name_H-M   'P 1'
#
loop_
_entity.id
_entity.type
_entity.pdbx_description
1 polymer ?
#
loop_
_entity_poly.entity_id
_entity_poly.type
_entity_poly.pdbx_seq_one_letter_code
_entity_poly.pdbx_strand_id
1 'polypeptide(L)'
;MQTYEYQTLAFDCPVGFFSPHELKQEAFTTALNHWGAQGWELVSVVGFNRYGGDTNQMIAVFKRTATPPVPPAEKKWLKLEPSEVTWVEPSS
;
A
#
# COMPACT_ATOMS: atom_id res chain seq x y z
N MET A 1 -16.98 -7.02 4.66
CA MET A 1 -16.19 -6.01 5.41
C MET A 1 -15.10 -5.50 4.49
N GLN A 2 -14.88 -4.18 4.48
CA GLN A 2 -13.82 -3.58 3.67
C GLN A 2 -12.48 -3.71 4.41
N THR A 3 -11.46 -4.25 3.74
CA THR A 3 -10.11 -4.38 4.28
C THR A 3 -9.26 -3.18 3.91
N TYR A 4 -8.37 -2.76 4.79
CA TYR A 4 -7.49 -1.62 4.59
C TYR A 4 -6.04 -2.01 4.80
N GLU A 5 -5.17 -1.42 4.00
CA GLU A 5 -3.72 -1.46 4.16
C GLU A 5 -3.24 -0.12 4.70
N TYR A 6 -2.28 -0.14 5.62
CA TYR A 6 -1.71 1.05 6.24
C TYR A 6 -0.21 1.12 5.98
N GLN A 7 0.29 2.32 5.74
CA GLN A 7 1.71 2.58 5.54
C GLN A 7 2.13 3.81 6.32
N THR A 8 3.32 3.78 6.91
CA THR A 8 3.86 4.87 7.73
C THR A 8 5.19 5.33 7.18
N LEU A 9 5.39 6.65 7.11
CA LEU A 9 6.65 7.28 6.73
C LEU A 9 7.15 8.16 7.86
N ALA A 10 8.41 7.99 8.25
CA ALA A 10 9.08 8.88 9.18
C ALA A 10 9.94 9.89 8.40
N PHE A 11 9.85 11.15 8.79
CA PHE A 11 10.65 12.25 8.28
C PHE A 11 11.43 12.83 9.44
N ASP A 12 12.75 12.87 9.31
CA ASP A 12 13.60 13.52 10.29
C ASP A 12 13.65 15.03 9.99
N CYS A 13 13.45 15.85 11.03
CA CYS A 13 13.71 17.28 10.97
C CYS A 13 15.18 17.50 11.35
N PRO A 14 16.06 17.86 10.40
CA PRO A 14 17.47 18.04 10.72
C PRO A 14 17.67 19.20 11.71
N VAL A 15 18.35 18.89 12.81
CA VAL A 15 18.88 19.85 13.80
C VAL A 15 20.10 20.54 13.18
N GLY A 16 19.97 21.81 12.79
CA GLY A 16 21.08 22.62 12.29
C GLY A 16 21.40 23.76 13.24
N PHE A 17 22.69 23.98 13.55
CA PHE A 17 23.14 25.07 14.44
C PHE A 17 22.77 26.48 13.95
N PHE A 18 22.43 26.62 12.67
CA PHE A 18 22.07 27.89 12.01
C PHE A 18 20.75 27.84 11.21
N SER A 19 20.04 26.71 11.23
CA SER A 19 18.75 26.59 10.55
C SER A 19 17.67 26.24 11.56
N PRO A 20 16.52 26.92 11.54
CA PRO A 20 15.38 26.50 12.35
C PRO A 20 15.07 25.02 12.03
N HIS A 21 14.53 24.31 13.02
CA HIS A 21 14.06 22.92 12.96
C HIS A 21 12.92 22.73 11.94
N GLU A 22 13.21 23.02 10.68
CA GLU A 22 12.21 23.14 9.64
C GLU A 22 12.24 21.85 8.83
N LEU A 23 11.12 21.13 8.91
CA LEU A 23 10.85 20.04 7.99
C LEU A 23 11.01 20.58 6.56
N LYS A 24 11.80 19.90 5.72
CA LYS A 24 11.88 20.26 4.29
C LYS A 24 10.50 20.06 3.64
N GLN A 25 9.72 21.13 3.58
CA GLN A 25 8.33 21.10 3.13
C GLN A 25 8.20 20.55 1.70
N GLU A 26 9.17 20.83 0.84
CA GLU A 26 9.25 20.28 -0.52
C GLU A 26 9.39 18.76 -0.52
N ALA A 27 10.26 18.21 0.34
CA ALA A 27 10.46 16.77 0.46
C ALA A 27 9.21 16.07 1.01
N PHE A 28 8.55 16.68 1.99
CA PHE A 28 7.28 16.19 2.53
C PHE A 28 6.19 16.19 1.46
N THR A 29 6.02 17.31 0.75
CA THR A 29 5.03 17.46 -0.33
C THR A 29 5.28 16.47 -1.48
N THR A 30 6.55 16.27 -1.86
CA THR A 30 6.94 15.29 -2.87
C THR A 30 6.55 13.87 -2.45
N ALA A 31 6.76 13.52 -1.18
CA ALA A 31 6.33 12.23 -0.65
C ALA A 31 4.80 12.09 -0.67
N LEU A 32 4.06 13.11 -0.21
CA LEU A 32 2.58 13.09 -0.25
C LEU A 32 2.06 12.83 -1.67
N ASN A 33 2.60 13.54 -2.65
CA ASN A 33 2.19 13.38 -4.04
C ASN A 33 2.56 12.01 -4.61
N HIS A 34 3.74 11.49 -4.26
CA HIS A 34 4.19 10.16 -4.69
C HIS A 34 3.27 9.05 -4.16
N TRP A 35 2.90 9.09 -2.88
CA TRP A 35 2.00 8.12 -2.26
C TRP A 35 0.55 8.29 -2.73
N GLY A 36 0.10 9.54 -2.90
CA GLY A 36 -1.19 9.84 -3.50
C GLY A 36 -1.35 9.26 -4.91
N ALA A 37 -0.31 9.36 -5.75
CA ALA A 37 -0.30 8.77 -7.09
C ALA A 37 -0.39 7.23 -7.08
N GLN A 38 -0.02 6.58 -5.97
CA GLN A 38 -0.13 5.14 -5.78
C GLN A 38 -1.47 4.70 -5.13
N GLY A 39 -2.41 5.64 -4.96
CA GLY A 39 -3.72 5.37 -4.37
C GLY A 39 -3.73 5.33 -2.84
N TRP A 40 -2.68 5.85 -2.19
CA TRP A 40 -2.65 6.01 -0.75
C TRP A 40 -3.21 7.35 -0.31
N GLU A 41 -4.05 7.33 0.71
CA GLU A 41 -4.67 8.50 1.31
C GLU A 41 -3.97 8.83 2.63
N LEU A 42 -3.55 10.08 2.81
CA LEU A 42 -2.99 10.55 4.08
C LEU A 42 -4.11 10.64 5.13
N VAL A 43 -3.98 9.90 6.24
CA VAL A 43 -4.99 9.86 7.31
C VAL A 43 -4.57 10.62 8.56
N SER A 44 -3.26 10.65 8.87
CA SER A 44 -2.77 11.32 10.07
C SER A 44 -1.31 11.72 9.93
N VAL A 45 -0.92 12.78 10.65
CA VAL A 45 0.45 13.23 10.78
C VAL A 45 0.73 13.47 12.27
N VAL A 46 1.78 12.84 12.78
CA VAL A 46 2.15 12.89 14.20
C VAL A 46 3.57 13.43 14.32
N GLY A 47 3.74 14.52 15.06
CA GLY A 47 5.07 15.05 15.42
C GLY A 47 5.59 14.38 16.70
N PHE A 48 6.86 13.98 16.68
CA PHE A 48 7.57 13.46 17.85
C PHE A 48 8.70 14.41 18.24
N ASN A 49 8.68 14.82 19.51
CA ASN A 49 9.79 15.55 20.12
C ASN A 49 10.71 14.54 20.79
N ARG A 50 12.00 14.61 20.46
CA ARG A 50 13.00 13.94 21.30
C ARG A 50 13.06 14.74 22.60
N TYR A 51 13.12 14.01 23.72
CA TYR A 51 13.20 14.56 25.07
C TYR A 51 14.21 15.72 25.11
N GLY A 52 13.76 16.95 25.40
CA GLY A 52 14.59 18.16 25.32
C GLY A 52 13.95 19.38 24.64
N GLY A 53 12.79 19.25 23.99
CA GLY A 53 12.02 20.38 23.44
C GLY A 53 12.05 20.53 21.92
N ASP A 54 12.90 19.77 21.23
CA ASP A 54 13.00 19.82 19.76
C ASP A 54 12.20 18.70 19.08
N THR A 55 11.30 19.11 18.18
CA THR A 55 10.61 18.24 17.23
C THR A 55 11.60 17.76 16.19
N ASN A 56 12.12 16.54 16.39
CA ASN A 56 13.15 15.97 15.52
C ASN A 56 12.58 14.98 14.52
N GLN A 57 11.31 14.58 14.64
CA GLN A 57 10.72 13.59 13.73
C GLN A 57 9.22 13.83 13.52
N MET A 58 8.76 13.57 12.31
CA MET A 58 7.35 13.58 11.92
C MET A 58 7.00 12.23 11.29
N ILE A 59 5.88 11.64 11.69
CA ILE A 59 5.35 10.40 11.12
C ILE A 59 4.06 10.71 10.36
N ALA A 60 4.03 10.39 9.08
CA ALA A 60 2.82 10.41 8.27
C ALA A 60 2.25 9.00 8.14
N VAL A 61 0.95 8.86 8.40
CA VAL A 61 0.19 7.61 8.29
C VAL A 61 -0.70 7.71 7.07
N PHE A 62 -0.62 6.69 6.22
CA PHE A 62 -1.41 6.54 5.01
C PHE A 62 -2.26 5.28 5.08
N LYS A 63 -3.37 5.31 4.34
CA LYS A 63 -4.33 4.22 4.22
C LYS A 63 -4.72 4.04 2.77
N ARG A 64 -4.91 2.80 2.34
CA ARG A 64 -5.59 2.48 1.08
C ARG A 64 -6.54 1.30 1.26
N THR A 65 -7.52 1.17 0.37
CA THR A 65 -8.34 -0.04 0.30
C THR A 65 -7.45 -1.22 -0.06
N ALA A 66 -7.37 -2.22 0.81
CA ALA A 66 -6.67 -3.44 0.48
C ALA A 66 -7.46 -4.14 -0.62
N THR A 67 -6.82 -4.40 -1.75
CA THR A 67 -7.37 -5.34 -2.72
C THR A 67 -7.61 -6.65 -1.97
N PRO A 68 -8.85 -7.17 -1.94
CA PRO A 68 -9.07 -8.48 -1.32
C PRO A 68 -8.12 -9.46 -2.00
N PRO A 69 -7.48 -10.39 -1.25
CA PRO A 69 -6.63 -11.39 -1.86
C PRO A 69 -7.47 -12.08 -2.94
N VAL A 70 -7.05 -11.95 -4.20
CA VAL A 70 -7.69 -12.69 -5.29
C VAL A 70 -7.54 -14.15 -4.89
N PRO A 71 -8.64 -14.87 -4.61
CA PRO A 71 -8.53 -16.28 -4.26
C PRO A 71 -7.71 -16.95 -5.38
N PRO A 72 -6.70 -17.76 -5.06
CA PRO A 72 -5.90 -18.43 -6.07
C PRO A 72 -6.87 -19.10 -7.03
N ALA A 73 -6.82 -18.71 -8.31
CA ALA A 73 -7.80 -19.07 -9.32
C ALA A 73 -8.25 -20.51 -9.11
N GLU A 74 -9.51 -20.70 -8.71
CA GLU A 74 -10.06 -22.04 -8.56
C GLU A 74 -9.77 -22.75 -9.87
N LYS A 75 -9.04 -23.86 -9.80
CA LYS A 75 -8.89 -24.77 -10.94
C LYS A 75 -10.29 -25.25 -11.25
N LYS A 76 -10.96 -24.53 -12.16
CA LYS A 76 -12.27 -24.88 -12.67
C LYS A 76 -12.04 -26.12 -13.50
N TRP A 77 -12.15 -27.28 -12.86
CA TRP A 77 -12.20 -28.55 -13.56
C TRP A 77 -13.37 -28.42 -14.54
N LEU A 78 -13.08 -28.33 -15.84
CA LEU A 78 -14.11 -28.56 -16.84
C LEU A 78 -14.61 -29.98 -16.59
N LYS A 79 -15.80 -30.09 -15.98
CA LYS A 79 -16.62 -31.28 -16.16
C LYS A 79 -16.92 -31.31 -17.64
N LEU A 80 -16.16 -32.11 -18.38
CA LEU A 80 -16.57 -32.54 -19.70
C LEU A 80 -17.88 -33.31 -19.50
N GLU A 81 -18.97 -32.75 -20.00
CA GLU A 81 -20.24 -33.45 -20.07
C GLU A 81 -20.01 -34.75 -20.87
N PRO A 82 -20.47 -35.91 -20.40
CA PRO A 82 -20.21 -37.20 -21.05
C PRO A 82 -20.82 -37.35 -22.46
N SER A 83 -21.45 -36.32 -23.01
CA SER A 83 -22.08 -36.32 -24.34
C SER A 83 -21.10 -36.19 -25.52
N GLU A 84 -19.80 -35.94 -25.29
CA GLU A 84 -18.79 -35.81 -26.36
C GLU A 84 -17.94 -37.08 -26.59
N VAL A 85 -18.23 -38.19 -25.90
CA VAL A 85 -17.54 -39.46 -26.18
C VAL A 85 -18.25 -40.19 -27.32
N THR A 86 -17.95 -39.81 -28.57
CA THR A 86 -18.30 -40.64 -29.73
C THR A 86 -17.28 -41.77 -29.87
N TRP A 87 -17.72 -43.01 -29.63
CA TRP A 87 -16.96 -44.20 -29.98
C TRP A 87 -16.92 -44.33 -31.51
N VAL A 88 -15.73 -44.31 -32.09
CA VAL A 88 -15.52 -44.70 -33.48
C VAL A 88 -15.09 -46.17 -33.45
N GLU A 89 -15.95 -47.06 -33.96
CA GLU A 89 -15.59 -48.47 -34.12
C GLU A 89 -14.52 -48.61 -35.23
N PRO A 90 -13.47 -49.42 -35.03
CA PRO A 90 -12.53 -49.70 -36.10
C PRO A 90 -13.20 -50.56 -37.17
N SER A 91 -13.25 -50.06 -38.40
CA SER A 91 -13.69 -50.84 -39.56
C SER A 91 -12.78 -52.05 -39.75
N SER A 92 -13.37 -53.25 -39.76
CA SER A 92 -12.71 -54.52 -40.10
C SER A 92 -12.18 -54.55 -41.53
#